data_AF-A0A2K6FRL0-F1
#
_entry.id   AF-A0A2K6FRL0-F1
#
_cell.length_a   1.000
_cell.length_b   1.000
_cell.length_c   1.000
_cell.angle_alpha   90.00
_cell.angle_beta   90.00
_cell.angle_gamma   90.00
#
_symmetry.space_group_name_H-M   'P 1'
#
loop_
_entity.id
_entity.type
_entity.pdbx_description
1 polymer ?
#
loop_
_entity_poly.entity_id
_entity_poly.type
_entity_poly.pdbx_seq_one_letter_code
_entity_poly.pdbx_strand_id
1 'polypeptide(L)'
;FLPPFVLSFPSFFPSIYNLVYGPAESQRAVFGEVCPLLTSLLDGYNVCIVAYGQTGSGKSYTMLGPRLKGEESQRDVGIVPRAVEELFRLISENPLTGPTVEVSVVEVYNNDIFDLLAKDSLAVESGARREATAARDGRKEAAAPTCEAVSSASELLRLVRGGLRRRATHPTLVHEDSSRSHLIVTVTVTTALGSDSSGKSPAAVNPPTVAGRRRSVSGPAWHPRLPDHAGRTEKVSAKLQLVDLAGSECAGVSGATGPALRETSWINRSLAALADVLGALSEHRSHVPYRNSKLTHLLQDSIGGDAKFLVILCISPSQKHVAQTIQGLGFGTRARQVQRGQARRRPGSRTGE
;
A
#
# COMPACT_ATOMS: atom_id res chain seq x y z
N PHE A 1 -33.25 -3.03 -17.28
CA PHE A 1 -32.02 -3.05 -18.09
C PHE A 1 -32.28 -2.23 -19.34
N LEU A 2 -31.85 -0.96 -19.35
CA LEU A 2 -31.94 -0.09 -20.52
C LEU A 2 -30.57 -0.07 -21.21
N PRO A 3 -30.52 -0.02 -22.56
CA PRO A 3 -29.28 -0.11 -23.30
C PRO A 3 -28.43 1.16 -23.10
N PRO A 4 -27.10 1.06 -23.04
CA PRO A 4 -26.25 2.24 -22.86
C PRO A 4 -26.05 2.98 -24.18
N PHE A 5 -26.26 4.29 -24.11
CA PHE A 5 -25.87 5.29 -25.10
C PHE A 5 -24.36 5.51 -25.06
N VAL A 6 -23.75 5.75 -26.23
CA VAL A 6 -22.39 6.26 -26.38
C VAL A 6 -22.40 7.75 -26.04
N LEU A 7 -21.74 8.15 -24.95
CA LEU A 7 -21.36 9.56 -24.76
C LEU A 7 -20.08 9.81 -25.56
N SER A 8 -20.24 10.22 -26.81
CA SER A 8 -19.16 10.87 -27.55
C SER A 8 -19.04 12.29 -27.00
N PHE A 9 -18.09 12.51 -26.08
CA PHE A 9 -17.64 13.86 -25.77
C PHE A 9 -16.72 14.29 -26.91
N PRO A 10 -17.08 15.31 -27.72
CA PRO A 10 -16.17 15.82 -28.72
C PRO A 10 -14.98 16.45 -27.99
N SER A 11 -13.80 15.83 -28.13
CA SER A 11 -12.47 16.47 -28.05
C SER A 11 -11.92 17.04 -26.72
N PHE A 12 -12.47 16.76 -25.52
CA PHE A 12 -11.95 17.39 -24.27
C PHE A 12 -11.15 16.53 -23.27
N PHE A 13 -11.09 15.20 -23.41
CA PHE A 13 -10.42 14.32 -22.43
C PHE A 13 -9.45 13.21 -22.92
N PRO A 14 -8.89 13.17 -24.16
CA PRO A 14 -8.08 12.00 -24.56
C PRO A 14 -6.67 11.92 -23.94
N SER A 15 -6.20 12.93 -23.17
CA SER A 15 -4.79 12.99 -22.75
C SER A 15 -4.52 12.77 -21.26
N ILE A 16 -5.53 12.46 -20.43
CA ILE A 16 -5.40 12.56 -18.97
C ILE A 16 -5.11 11.22 -18.26
N TYR A 17 -5.60 10.08 -18.77
CA TYR A 17 -5.48 8.75 -18.13
C TYR A 17 -4.65 7.78 -18.96
N ASN A 18 -3.94 6.87 -18.28
CA ASN A 18 -3.16 5.84 -18.93
C ASN A 18 -4.03 4.82 -19.66
N LEU A 19 -5.16 4.40 -19.06
CA LEU A 19 -6.09 3.42 -19.60
C LEU A 19 -7.52 3.71 -19.15
N VAL A 20 -8.51 3.28 -19.95
CA VAL A 20 -9.94 3.39 -19.65
C VAL A 20 -10.60 2.04 -19.93
N TYR A 21 -11.31 1.50 -18.93
CA TYR A 21 -11.99 0.22 -19.03
C TYR A 21 -13.50 0.43 -19.12
N GLY A 22 -14.13 -0.26 -20.09
CA GLY A 22 -15.59 -0.30 -20.23
C GLY A 22 -16.25 -1.25 -19.21
N PRO A 23 -17.58 -1.22 -19.08
CA PRO A 23 -18.31 -2.07 -18.13
C PRO A 23 -18.26 -3.58 -18.43
N ALA A 24 -17.82 -3.96 -19.64
CA ALA A 24 -17.64 -5.35 -20.04
C ALA A 24 -16.23 -5.89 -19.73
N GLU A 25 -15.31 -5.03 -19.28
CA GLU A 25 -13.93 -5.42 -18.99
C GLU A 25 -13.85 -6.29 -17.75
N SER A 26 -12.96 -7.29 -17.80
CA SER A 26 -12.78 -8.23 -16.71
C SER A 26 -11.83 -7.70 -15.64
N GLN A 27 -11.94 -8.21 -14.42
CA GLN A 27 -10.98 -7.94 -13.34
C GLN A 27 -9.55 -8.33 -13.73
N ARG A 28 -9.39 -9.35 -14.58
CA ARG A 28 -8.08 -9.78 -15.09
C ARG A 28 -7.44 -8.70 -15.96
N ALA A 29 -8.21 -7.98 -16.77
CA ALA A 29 -7.69 -6.90 -17.61
C ALA A 29 -7.16 -5.74 -16.76
N VAL A 30 -7.91 -5.36 -15.71
CA VAL A 30 -7.47 -4.33 -14.74
C VAL A 30 -6.23 -4.80 -13.97
N PHE A 31 -6.17 -6.07 -13.59
CA PHE A 31 -5.02 -6.65 -12.90
C PHE A 31 -3.73 -6.66 -13.73
N GLY A 32 -3.81 -6.62 -15.07
CA GLY A 32 -2.65 -6.55 -15.95
C GLY A 32 -1.71 -5.39 -15.61
N GLU A 33 -2.25 -4.25 -15.18
CA GLU A 33 -1.48 -3.07 -14.76
C GLU A 33 -0.84 -3.21 -13.37
N VAL A 34 -1.33 -4.14 -12.55
CA VAL A 34 -0.83 -4.40 -11.20
C VAL A 34 0.37 -5.33 -11.23
N CYS A 35 0.40 -6.31 -12.14
CA CYS A 35 1.48 -7.31 -12.24
C CYS A 35 2.90 -6.70 -12.24
N PRO A 36 3.25 -5.71 -13.09
CA PRO A 36 4.61 -5.15 -13.10
C PRO A 36 5.01 -4.45 -11.80
N LEU A 37 4.02 -3.99 -11.01
CA LEU A 37 4.28 -3.36 -9.73
C LEU A 37 4.69 -4.40 -8.67
N LEU A 38 4.22 -5.64 -8.77
CA LEU A 38 4.63 -6.72 -7.87
C LEU A 38 6.10 -7.12 -8.10
N THR A 39 6.58 -7.08 -9.34
CA THR A 39 8.01 -7.21 -9.64
C THR A 39 8.81 -6.05 -9.00
N SER A 40 8.32 -4.82 -9.14
CA SER A 40 8.95 -3.65 -8.49
C SER A 40 8.99 -3.78 -6.96
N LEU A 41 7.97 -4.39 -6.35
CA LEU A 41 7.96 -4.67 -4.92
C LEU A 41 9.12 -5.59 -4.52
N LEU A 42 9.34 -6.67 -5.27
CA LEU A 42 10.44 -7.61 -5.03
C LEU A 42 11.82 -7.00 -5.27
N ASP A 43 11.91 -6.00 -6.16
CA ASP A 43 13.13 -5.18 -6.36
C ASP A 43 13.40 -4.19 -5.21
N GLY A 44 12.48 -4.09 -4.23
CA GLY A 44 12.63 -3.27 -3.04
C GLY A 44 11.94 -1.90 -3.10
N TYR A 45 11.02 -1.68 -4.05
CA TYR A 45 10.23 -0.44 -4.12
C TYR A 45 8.92 -0.56 -3.35
N ASN A 46 8.56 0.48 -2.60
CA ASN A 46 7.20 0.58 -2.06
C ASN A 46 6.19 0.68 -3.20
N VAL A 47 5.04 0.04 -3.04
CA VAL A 47 3.93 0.04 -3.99
C VAL A 47 2.65 0.38 -3.24
N CYS A 48 1.85 1.28 -3.77
CA CYS A 48 0.51 1.55 -3.25
C CYS A 48 -0.50 1.60 -4.38
N ILE A 49 -1.53 0.76 -4.27
CA ILE A 49 -2.60 0.62 -5.25
C ILE A 49 -3.89 1.01 -4.55
N VAL A 50 -4.58 2.01 -5.08
CA VAL A 50 -5.74 2.61 -4.44
C VAL A 50 -6.93 2.62 -5.38
N ALA A 51 -8.07 2.06 -4.95
CA ALA A 51 -9.34 2.27 -5.61
C ALA A 51 -10.03 3.53 -5.03
N TYR A 52 -10.33 4.50 -5.89
CA TYR A 52 -10.98 5.78 -5.54
C TYR A 52 -12.21 6.02 -6.41
N GLY A 53 -13.25 6.62 -5.83
CA GLY A 53 -14.49 6.91 -6.54
C GLY A 53 -15.69 7.04 -5.63
N GLN A 54 -16.82 7.47 -6.19
CA GLN A 54 -18.04 7.66 -5.42
C GLN A 54 -18.57 6.36 -4.77
N THR A 55 -19.45 6.49 -3.77
CA THR A 55 -20.21 5.35 -3.25
C THR A 55 -20.95 4.61 -4.37
N GLY A 56 -20.89 3.28 -4.37
CA GLY A 56 -21.52 2.42 -5.38
C GLY A 56 -20.82 2.34 -6.74
N SER A 57 -19.65 2.96 -6.93
CA SER A 57 -18.92 2.94 -8.21
C SER A 57 -18.14 1.65 -8.50
N GLY A 58 -18.06 0.71 -7.55
CA GLY A 58 -17.34 -0.56 -7.73
C GLY A 58 -15.93 -0.64 -7.15
N LYS A 59 -15.51 0.28 -6.27
CA LYS A 59 -14.20 0.24 -5.58
C LYS A 59 -13.94 -1.11 -4.88
N SER A 60 -14.83 -1.50 -3.98
CA SER A 60 -14.68 -2.76 -3.23
C SER A 60 -14.80 -3.99 -4.13
N TYR A 61 -15.63 -3.94 -5.17
CA TYR A 61 -15.67 -4.99 -6.19
C TYR A 61 -14.31 -5.10 -6.90
N THR A 62 -13.71 -3.97 -7.31
CA THR A 62 -12.38 -3.93 -7.94
C THR A 62 -11.30 -4.51 -7.03
N MET A 63 -11.26 -4.11 -5.76
CA MET A 63 -10.20 -4.53 -4.84
C MET A 63 -10.41 -5.94 -4.30
N LEU A 64 -11.62 -6.31 -3.88
CA LEU A 64 -11.88 -7.55 -3.16
C LEU A 64 -12.61 -8.60 -4.00
N GLY A 65 -13.28 -8.18 -5.07
CA GLY A 65 -14.23 -9.02 -5.80
C GLY A 65 -15.64 -8.99 -5.17
N PRO A 66 -16.55 -9.86 -5.63
CA PRO A 66 -17.91 -9.94 -5.11
C PRO A 66 -17.95 -10.38 -3.64
N ARG A 67 -18.78 -9.72 -2.84
CA ARG A 67 -19.02 -10.07 -1.43
C ARG A 67 -19.93 -11.31 -1.33
N LEU A 68 -19.34 -12.49 -1.49
CA LEU A 68 -19.84 -13.82 -1.12
C LEU A 68 -21.34 -14.12 -1.37
N LYS A 69 -21.63 -14.89 -2.43
CA LYS A 69 -22.59 -16.02 -2.42
C LYS A 69 -22.19 -17.05 -3.48
N GLY A 70 -21.65 -18.19 -3.07
CA GLY A 70 -21.35 -19.32 -3.96
C GLY A 70 -20.19 -19.07 -4.92
N GLU A 71 -19.66 -20.16 -5.51
CA GLU A 71 -18.48 -20.25 -6.37
C GLU A 71 -18.02 -18.92 -6.99
N GLU A 72 -16.87 -18.41 -6.52
CA GLU A 72 -16.20 -17.28 -7.15
C GLU A 72 -15.81 -17.69 -8.57
N SER A 73 -16.54 -17.20 -9.58
CA SER A 73 -16.07 -17.31 -10.95
C SER A 73 -14.68 -16.69 -11.01
N GLN A 74 -13.69 -17.40 -11.57
CA GLN A 74 -12.32 -16.89 -11.70
C GLN A 74 -12.27 -15.52 -12.43
N ARG A 75 -13.33 -15.14 -13.15
CA ARG A 75 -13.48 -13.83 -13.79
C ARG A 75 -13.63 -12.67 -12.80
N ASP A 76 -14.25 -12.90 -11.65
CA ASP A 76 -14.69 -11.83 -10.73
C ASP A 76 -13.75 -11.60 -9.54
N VAL A 77 -12.71 -12.43 -9.40
CA VAL A 77 -11.69 -12.27 -8.35
C VAL A 77 -11.05 -10.89 -8.45
N GLY A 78 -11.07 -10.13 -7.35
CA GLY A 78 -10.54 -8.76 -7.30
C GLY A 78 -9.01 -8.67 -7.24
N ILE A 79 -8.49 -7.45 -7.16
CA ILE A 79 -7.05 -7.17 -7.17
C ILE A 79 -6.32 -7.76 -5.96
N VAL A 80 -6.86 -7.65 -4.75
CA VAL A 80 -6.22 -8.15 -3.52
C VAL A 80 -5.91 -9.64 -3.61
N PRO A 81 -6.90 -10.54 -3.84
CA PRO A 81 -6.61 -11.96 -3.99
C PRO A 81 -5.65 -12.27 -5.15
N ARG A 82 -5.78 -11.60 -6.32
CA ARG A 82 -4.85 -11.81 -7.44
C ARG A 82 -3.42 -11.38 -7.13
N ALA A 83 -3.25 -10.22 -6.51
CA ALA A 83 -1.95 -9.67 -6.18
C ALA A 83 -1.21 -10.55 -5.16
N VAL A 84 -1.93 -11.11 -4.19
CA VAL A 84 -1.36 -12.02 -3.20
C VAL A 84 -0.93 -13.34 -3.85
N GLU A 85 -1.79 -13.98 -4.65
CA GLU A 85 -1.43 -15.21 -5.37
C GLU A 85 -0.23 -15.00 -6.30
N GLU A 86 -0.23 -13.91 -7.06
CA GLU A 86 0.85 -13.58 -7.98
C GLU A 86 2.16 -13.25 -7.24
N LEU A 87 2.10 -12.53 -6.12
CA LEU A 87 3.27 -12.25 -5.29
C LEU A 87 3.93 -13.55 -4.80
N PHE A 88 3.14 -14.48 -4.27
CA PHE A 88 3.69 -15.77 -3.81
C PHE A 88 4.18 -16.66 -4.97
N ARG A 89 3.56 -16.56 -6.15
CA ARG A 89 4.08 -17.20 -7.38
C ARG A 89 5.46 -16.63 -7.76
N LEU A 90 5.63 -15.32 -7.76
CA LEU A 90 6.90 -14.68 -8.08
C LEU A 90 7.99 -14.99 -7.03
N ILE A 91 7.62 -15.08 -5.75
CA ILE A 91 8.54 -15.48 -4.68
C ILE A 91 9.00 -16.93 -4.86
N SER A 92 8.09 -17.85 -5.21
CA SER A 92 8.44 -19.26 -5.40
C SER A 92 9.29 -19.52 -6.63
N GLU A 93 9.22 -18.64 -7.64
CA GLU A 93 10.11 -18.68 -8.81
C GLU A 93 11.55 -18.22 -8.51
N ASN A 94 11.77 -17.46 -7.44
CA ASN A 94 13.11 -17.03 -7.01
C ASN A 94 13.40 -17.35 -5.51
N PRO A 95 13.50 -18.63 -5.12
CA PRO A 95 13.66 -19.04 -3.72
C PRO A 95 14.95 -18.53 -3.06
N LEU A 96 15.97 -18.21 -3.87
CA LEU A 96 17.29 -17.75 -3.42
C LEU A 96 17.23 -16.49 -2.55
N THR A 97 16.16 -15.70 -2.69
CA THR A 97 15.97 -14.48 -1.89
C THR A 97 15.35 -14.73 -0.51
N GLY A 98 14.73 -15.90 -0.30
CA GLY A 98 14.09 -16.31 0.96
C GLY A 98 13.33 -15.19 1.71
N PRO A 99 12.45 -14.41 1.04
CA PRO A 99 11.86 -13.23 1.66
C PRO A 99 10.91 -13.62 2.78
N THR A 100 10.95 -12.86 3.87
CA THR A 100 9.91 -12.94 4.90
C THR A 100 8.76 -12.03 4.52
N VAL A 101 7.53 -12.55 4.55
CA VAL A 101 6.31 -11.80 4.23
C VAL A 101 5.48 -11.62 5.49
N GLU A 102 5.08 -10.39 5.76
CA GLU A 102 4.20 -10.04 6.87
C GLU A 102 2.98 -9.27 6.34
N VAL A 103 1.84 -9.40 7.00
CA VAL A 103 0.62 -8.68 6.65
C VAL A 103 0.03 -7.94 7.83
N SER A 104 -0.45 -6.73 7.59
CA SER A 104 -1.37 -6.01 8.47
C SER A 104 -2.64 -5.63 7.71
N VAL A 105 -3.76 -5.63 8.41
CA VAL A 105 -5.07 -5.26 7.85
C VAL A 105 -5.69 -4.22 8.77
N VAL A 106 -5.93 -3.03 8.22
CA VAL A 106 -6.40 -1.88 8.98
C VAL A 106 -7.64 -1.30 8.35
N GLU A 107 -8.58 -0.89 9.19
CA GLU A 107 -9.70 -0.04 8.82
C GLU A 107 -9.48 1.37 9.37
N VAL A 108 -9.74 2.39 8.55
CA VAL A 108 -9.81 3.77 8.98
C VAL A 108 -11.27 4.23 8.89
N TYR A 109 -11.87 4.47 10.04
CA TYR A 109 -13.28 4.87 10.16
C TYR A 109 -13.39 6.06 11.10
N ASN A 110 -14.10 7.12 10.71
CA ASN A 110 -14.20 8.37 11.47
C ASN A 110 -12.84 8.94 11.94
N ASN A 111 -11.78 8.77 11.13
CA ASN A 111 -10.40 9.14 11.44
C ASN A 111 -9.77 8.38 12.62
N ASP A 112 -10.41 7.33 13.11
CA ASP A 112 -9.83 6.34 14.02
C ASP A 112 -9.25 5.15 13.23
N ILE A 113 -8.25 4.49 13.81
CA ILE A 113 -7.57 3.33 13.23
C ILE A 113 -8.03 2.08 13.98
N PHE A 114 -8.59 1.13 13.25
CA PHE A 114 -9.01 -0.18 13.74
C PHE A 114 -8.07 -1.24 13.19
N ASP A 115 -7.35 -1.90 14.09
CA ASP A 115 -6.50 -3.04 13.76
C ASP A 115 -7.37 -4.28 13.59
N LEU A 116 -7.51 -4.72 12.33
CA LEU A 116 -8.36 -5.83 11.97
C LEU A 116 -7.64 -7.18 12.09
N LEU A 117 -6.39 -7.25 12.56
CA LEU A 117 -5.69 -8.52 12.86
C LEU A 117 -5.43 -8.75 14.34
N ALA A 118 -5.61 -7.73 15.18
CA ALA A 118 -5.46 -7.85 16.62
C ALA A 118 -6.20 -9.09 17.15
N LYS A 119 -5.46 -10.01 17.79
CA LYS A 119 -6.02 -11.12 18.54
C LYS A 119 -6.68 -10.51 19.79
N ASP A 120 -7.97 -10.74 19.97
CA ASP A 120 -8.73 -10.26 21.14
C ASP A 120 -8.16 -10.88 22.42
N SER A 121 -7.12 -10.27 22.98
CA SER A 121 -6.82 -10.44 24.40
C SER A 121 -7.81 -9.57 25.17
N LEU A 122 -8.94 -10.18 25.56
CA LEU A 122 -9.90 -9.71 26.56
C LEU A 122 -10.67 -8.41 26.27
N ALA A 123 -11.67 -8.45 25.38
CA ALA A 123 -12.78 -7.48 25.38
C ALA A 123 -14.00 -8.01 24.62
N VAL A 124 -14.63 -9.07 25.13
CA VAL A 124 -16.01 -9.45 24.75
C VAL A 124 -17.04 -8.63 25.54
N GLU A 125 -16.62 -7.72 26.42
CA GLU A 125 -17.52 -6.79 27.10
C GLU A 125 -16.99 -5.36 26.90
N SER A 126 -17.88 -4.47 26.41
CA SER A 126 -17.65 -3.07 26.06
C SER A 126 -16.84 -2.84 24.78
N GLY A 127 -17.46 -2.18 23.78
CA GLY A 127 -16.84 -1.70 22.55
C GLY A 127 -15.63 -0.79 22.78
N ALA A 128 -14.49 -1.40 23.04
CA ALA A 128 -13.26 -0.73 23.39
C ALA A 128 -12.59 -0.17 22.13
N ARG A 129 -12.94 1.07 21.81
CA ARG A 129 -12.07 2.07 21.19
C ARG A 129 -10.64 1.84 21.69
N ARG A 130 -9.75 1.29 20.87
CA ARG A 130 -8.31 1.37 21.12
C ARG A 130 -7.85 2.78 20.77
N GLU A 131 -8.23 3.75 21.61
CA GLU A 131 -7.35 4.89 21.81
C GLU A 131 -6.17 4.41 22.63
N ALA A 132 -4.99 4.42 22.02
CA ALA A 132 -3.74 4.30 22.77
C ALA A 132 -3.62 5.52 23.70
N THR A 133 -4.00 5.34 24.96
CA THR A 133 -3.67 6.28 26.04
C THR A 133 -2.94 5.58 27.15
N ALA A 134 -1.62 5.76 27.17
CA ALA A 134 -0.85 5.99 28.39
C ALA A 134 0.53 6.57 28.03
N ALA A 135 0.68 7.89 28.15
CA ALA A 135 1.84 8.53 28.76
C ALA A 135 1.54 10.03 28.98
N ARG A 136 1.77 10.50 30.21
CA ARG A 136 1.99 11.91 30.53
C ARG A 136 3.20 12.39 29.75
N ASP A 137 3.01 12.90 28.53
CA ASP A 137 3.76 14.00 27.92
C ASP A 137 3.26 14.20 26.47
N GLY A 138 2.34 15.15 26.25
CA GLY A 138 2.07 15.89 25.00
C GLY A 138 2.01 15.24 23.60
N ARG A 139 2.29 13.96 23.37
CA ARG A 139 2.42 13.34 22.04
C ARG A 139 1.79 11.94 22.03
N LYS A 140 0.52 11.85 21.65
CA LYS A 140 -0.13 10.55 21.35
C LYS A 140 0.36 10.05 19.99
N GLU A 141 1.42 9.26 19.97
CA GLU A 141 1.82 8.50 18.79
C GLU A 141 0.96 7.22 18.72
N ALA A 142 0.38 6.92 17.54
CA ALA A 142 -0.47 5.74 17.38
C ALA A 142 0.43 4.49 17.37
N ALA A 143 0.07 3.46 18.15
CA ALA A 143 0.76 2.18 18.10
C ALA A 143 0.74 1.59 16.68
N ALA A 144 1.82 0.93 16.29
CA ALA A 144 1.87 0.24 15.00
C ALA A 144 0.81 -0.88 14.94
N PRO A 145 0.17 -1.09 13.78
CA PRO A 145 -0.81 -2.17 13.64
C PRO A 145 -0.14 -3.54 13.78
N THR A 146 -0.91 -4.52 14.24
CA THR A 146 -0.50 -5.92 14.31
C THR A 146 -0.02 -6.40 12.94
N CYS A 147 1.20 -6.92 12.90
CA CYS A 147 1.78 -7.57 11.72
C CYS A 147 1.90 -9.06 12.00
N GLU A 148 1.31 -9.89 11.13
CA GLU A 148 1.39 -11.35 11.22
C GLU A 148 2.25 -11.87 10.07
N ALA A 149 3.27 -12.67 10.41
CA ALA A 149 4.09 -13.36 9.41
C ALA A 149 3.26 -14.44 8.71
N VAL A 150 3.46 -14.58 7.40
CA VAL A 150 2.73 -15.54 6.55
C VAL A 150 3.68 -16.28 5.62
N SER A 151 3.35 -17.55 5.39
CA SER A 151 4.17 -18.47 4.58
C SER A 151 3.56 -18.80 3.22
N SER A 152 2.29 -18.43 2.98
CA SER A 152 1.57 -18.73 1.74
C SER A 152 0.47 -17.71 1.42
N ALA A 153 0.08 -17.67 0.15
CA ALA A 153 -1.05 -16.86 -0.32
C ALA A 153 -2.35 -17.20 0.43
N SER A 154 -2.63 -18.49 0.61
CA SER A 154 -3.79 -18.99 1.35
C SER A 154 -3.87 -18.47 2.78
N GLU A 155 -2.73 -18.41 3.48
CA GLU A 155 -2.65 -17.91 4.85
C GLU A 155 -2.93 -16.41 4.93
N LEU A 156 -2.31 -15.63 4.05
CA LEU A 156 -2.53 -14.19 3.94
C LEU A 156 -3.99 -13.87 3.62
N LEU A 157 -4.57 -14.55 2.62
CA LEU A 157 -5.98 -14.37 2.25
C LEU A 157 -6.95 -14.80 3.34
N ARG A 158 -6.60 -15.81 4.14
CA ARG A 158 -7.38 -16.20 5.33
C ARG A 158 -7.40 -15.07 6.37
N LEU A 159 -6.27 -14.40 6.61
CA LEU A 159 -6.18 -13.24 7.52
C LEU A 159 -6.98 -12.05 6.98
N VAL A 160 -6.86 -11.73 5.69
CA VAL A 160 -7.66 -10.67 5.05
C VAL A 160 -9.15 -10.96 5.15
N ARG A 161 -9.60 -12.17 4.80
CA ARG A 161 -11.01 -12.58 4.96
C ARG A 161 -11.47 -12.51 6.42
N GLY A 162 -10.61 -12.88 7.37
CA GLY A 162 -10.88 -12.72 8.80
C GLY A 162 -11.06 -11.27 9.22
N GLY A 163 -10.17 -10.38 8.78
CA GLY A 163 -10.27 -8.94 9.01
C GLY A 163 -11.52 -8.33 8.38
N LEU A 164 -11.89 -8.74 7.17
CA LEU A 164 -13.12 -8.31 6.50
C LEU A 164 -14.39 -8.75 7.24
N ARG A 165 -14.40 -9.95 7.82
CA ARG A 165 -15.51 -10.38 8.70
C ARG A 165 -15.61 -9.51 9.95
N ARG A 166 -14.47 -9.23 10.61
CA ARG A 166 -14.44 -8.32 11.77
C ARG A 166 -14.93 -6.91 11.43
N ARG A 167 -14.49 -6.38 10.28
CA ARG A 167 -14.96 -5.10 9.72
C ARG A 167 -16.48 -5.10 9.53
N ALA A 168 -17.06 -6.19 8.99
CA ALA A 168 -18.50 -6.30 8.80
C ALA A 168 -19.30 -6.41 10.11
N THR A 169 -18.71 -6.93 11.18
CA THR A 169 -19.36 -7.12 12.48
C THR A 169 -19.07 -6.00 13.48
N HIS A 170 -18.28 -4.99 13.13
CA HIS A 170 -17.90 -3.93 14.07
C HIS A 170 -19.15 -3.12 14.48
N PRO A 171 -19.41 -2.88 15.79
CA PRO A 171 -20.63 -2.21 16.29
C PRO A 171 -20.76 -0.71 15.97
N THR A 172 -20.14 -0.23 14.92
CA THR A 172 -20.32 1.13 14.41
C THR A 172 -21.52 1.13 13.47
N LEU A 173 -22.70 1.33 14.07
CA LEU A 173 -23.86 2.08 13.54
C LEU A 173 -24.25 1.87 12.05
N VAL A 174 -25.37 1.17 11.84
CA VAL A 174 -26.39 1.38 10.77
C VAL A 174 -26.00 1.13 9.29
N HIS A 175 -24.73 1.00 8.92
CA HIS A 175 -24.36 0.87 7.50
C HIS A 175 -23.52 -0.39 7.21
N GLU A 176 -24.18 -1.37 6.57
CA GLU A 176 -23.65 -2.69 6.19
C GLU A 176 -22.59 -2.65 5.05
N ASP A 177 -22.00 -1.49 4.75
CA ASP A 177 -21.31 -1.23 3.48
C ASP A 177 -19.89 -0.69 3.65
N SER A 178 -18.94 -1.17 2.84
CA SER A 178 -17.55 -0.65 2.80
C SER A 178 -17.48 0.82 2.38
N SER A 179 -18.58 1.40 1.90
CA SER A 179 -18.62 2.79 1.48
C SER A 179 -18.25 3.80 2.56
N ARG A 180 -18.29 3.42 3.85
CA ARG A 180 -18.12 4.33 4.98
C ARG A 180 -16.76 4.30 5.68
N SER A 181 -15.89 3.36 5.32
CA SER A 181 -14.55 3.25 5.91
C SER A 181 -13.50 2.89 4.86
N HIS A 182 -12.25 3.26 5.12
CA HIS A 182 -11.14 2.88 4.24
C HIS A 182 -10.54 1.58 4.74
N LEU A 183 -10.29 0.63 3.84
CA LEU A 183 -9.54 -0.59 4.13
C LEU A 183 -8.13 -0.48 3.55
N ILE A 184 -7.14 -0.81 4.36
CA ILE A 184 -5.73 -0.85 3.96
C ILE A 184 -5.20 -2.23 4.31
N VAL A 185 -4.87 -3.02 3.28
CA VAL A 185 -4.08 -4.25 3.43
C VAL A 185 -2.64 -3.91 3.12
N THR A 186 -1.75 -4.02 4.10
CA THR A 186 -0.31 -3.78 3.90
C THR A 186 0.43 -5.11 3.97
N VAL A 187 1.10 -5.46 2.88
CA VAL A 187 2.01 -6.60 2.80
C VAL A 187 3.44 -6.06 2.83
N THR A 188 4.22 -6.48 3.81
CA THR A 188 5.62 -6.12 3.95
C THR A 188 6.47 -7.30 3.50
N VAL A 189 7.32 -7.09 2.51
CA VAL A 189 8.27 -8.09 2.01
C VAL A 189 9.66 -7.66 2.43
N THR A 190 10.36 -8.52 3.16
CA THR A 190 11.73 -8.27 3.60
C THR A 190 12.67 -9.31 3.04
N THR A 191 13.62 -8.87 2.23
CA THR A 191 14.67 -9.71 1.61
C THR A 191 15.98 -9.52 2.34
N ALA A 192 16.69 -10.63 2.56
CA ALA A 192 18.08 -10.59 3.00
C ALA A 192 18.96 -10.31 1.77
N LEU A 193 19.79 -9.25 1.81
CA LEU A 193 20.85 -9.10 0.83
C LEU A 193 21.93 -10.13 1.13
N GLY A 194 22.05 -11.13 0.23
CA GLY A 194 23.27 -11.90 0.13
C GLY A 194 24.44 -10.96 -0.15
N SER A 195 25.55 -11.15 0.56
CA SER A 195 26.80 -10.46 0.24
C SER A 195 27.26 -10.93 -1.15
N ASP A 196 26.89 -10.20 -2.19
CA ASP A 196 27.41 -10.46 -3.54
C ASP A 196 28.92 -10.23 -3.53
N SER A 197 29.66 -11.33 -3.46
CA SER A 197 31.10 -11.38 -3.73
C SER A 197 31.32 -11.38 -5.25
N SER A 198 31.00 -10.27 -5.92
CA SER A 198 31.33 -10.12 -7.35
C SER A 198 31.61 -8.68 -7.78
N GLY A 199 32.45 -7.98 -7.01
CA GLY A 199 33.22 -6.84 -7.51
C GLY A 199 34.65 -7.26 -7.86
N LYS A 200 34.86 -8.08 -8.89
CA LYS A 200 36.20 -8.23 -9.49
C LYS A 200 36.53 -6.93 -10.22
N SER A 201 37.15 -5.99 -9.51
CA SER A 201 37.93 -4.93 -10.18
C SER A 201 39.10 -5.57 -10.96
N PRO A 202 39.44 -5.08 -12.16
CA PRO A 202 40.54 -5.63 -12.93
C PRO A 202 41.86 -5.43 -12.17
N ALA A 203 42.64 -6.50 -12.07
CA ALA A 203 43.97 -6.47 -11.51
C ALA A 203 44.84 -5.45 -12.25
N ALA A 204 45.29 -4.42 -11.55
CA ALA A 204 46.36 -3.56 -12.03
C ALA A 204 47.66 -4.37 -12.09
N VAL A 205 48.18 -4.53 -13.31
CA VAL A 205 49.50 -5.08 -13.61
C VAL A 205 50.54 -4.07 -13.11
N ASN A 206 51.37 -4.44 -12.14
CA ASN A 206 52.57 -3.69 -11.79
C ASN A 206 53.83 -4.42 -12.34
N PRO A 207 54.78 -3.71 -12.98
CA PRO A 207 56.00 -4.29 -13.54
C PRO A 207 57.07 -4.54 -12.47
N PRO A 208 58.11 -5.35 -12.76
CA PRO A 208 59.11 -5.74 -11.77
C PRO A 208 60.21 -4.68 -11.63
N THR A 209 60.67 -4.41 -10.41
CA THR A 209 61.92 -3.70 -10.17
C THR A 209 62.73 -4.34 -9.03
N VAL A 210 63.84 -4.95 -9.46
CA VAL A 210 65.20 -5.05 -8.91
C VAL A 210 65.45 -5.04 -7.39
N ALA A 211 66.30 -6.00 -7.02
CA ALA A 211 66.91 -6.34 -5.74
C ALA A 211 67.54 -5.20 -4.91
N GLY A 212 67.41 -5.33 -3.58
CA GLY A 212 68.15 -4.56 -2.58
C GLY A 212 68.15 -5.23 -1.20
N ARG A 213 69.34 -5.32 -0.59
CA ARG A 213 69.77 -6.08 0.60
C ARG A 213 68.95 -5.99 1.91
N ARG A 214 69.07 -7.10 2.66
CA ARG A 214 68.71 -7.39 4.06
C ARG A 214 69.02 -6.30 5.10
N ARG A 215 68.16 -6.19 6.13
CA ARG A 215 68.55 -6.13 7.55
C ARG A 215 67.43 -6.62 8.48
N SER A 216 67.82 -7.49 9.42
CA SER A 216 67.00 -8.09 10.46
C SER A 216 66.80 -7.16 11.64
N VAL A 217 65.56 -6.97 12.09
CA VAL A 217 65.25 -6.52 13.45
C VAL A 217 64.04 -7.31 13.96
N SER A 218 64.23 -7.97 15.09
CA SER A 218 63.24 -8.72 15.86
C SER A 218 62.26 -7.79 16.57
N GLY A 219 60.96 -7.98 16.34
CA GLY A 219 59.84 -7.36 17.05
C GLY A 219 58.75 -8.39 17.37
N PRO A 220 57.86 -8.14 18.34
CA PRO A 220 57.10 -9.19 19.04
C PRO A 220 56.01 -9.82 18.16
N ALA A 221 55.68 -11.07 18.48
CA ALA A 221 54.71 -11.91 17.79
C ALA A 221 53.33 -11.24 17.67
N TRP A 222 52.93 -10.95 16.43
CA TRP A 222 51.56 -10.62 16.08
C TRP A 222 50.73 -11.91 16.10
N HIS A 223 49.83 -12.05 17.07
CA HIS A 223 48.74 -13.00 16.96
C HIS A 223 47.74 -12.48 15.92
N PRO A 224 47.42 -13.23 14.84
CA PRO A 224 46.32 -12.85 13.97
C PRO A 224 45.04 -13.00 14.79
N ARG A 225 44.43 -11.88 15.18
CA ARG A 225 43.02 -11.89 15.56
C ARG A 225 42.25 -12.26 14.29
N LEU A 226 41.68 -13.46 14.29
CA LEU A 226 40.67 -13.84 13.31
C LEU A 226 39.61 -12.73 13.31
N PRO A 227 39.22 -12.18 12.15
CA PRO A 227 38.06 -11.33 12.10
C PRO A 227 36.85 -12.19 12.50
N ASP A 228 36.14 -11.80 13.55
CA ASP A 228 34.77 -12.24 13.78
C ASP A 228 33.91 -11.71 12.62
N HIS A 229 33.92 -12.40 11.49
CA HIS A 229 32.95 -12.21 10.42
C HIS A 229 31.69 -12.98 10.79
N ALA A 230 31.01 -12.55 11.86
CA ALA A 230 29.57 -12.73 11.95
C ALA A 230 28.99 -11.91 10.79
N GLY A 231 28.75 -12.57 9.66
CA GLY A 231 28.27 -11.98 8.42
C GLY A 231 26.95 -11.27 8.66
N ARG A 232 27.02 -9.96 8.87
CA ARG A 232 25.87 -9.10 9.15
C ARG A 232 25.09 -8.95 7.85
N THR A 233 23.98 -9.65 7.75
CA THR A 233 23.15 -9.66 6.53
C THR A 233 22.28 -8.39 6.52
N GLU A 234 22.52 -7.48 5.58
CA GLU A 234 21.67 -6.31 5.40
C GLU A 234 20.27 -6.77 4.92
N LYS A 235 19.21 -6.18 5.48
CA LYS A 235 17.83 -6.48 5.07
C LYS A 235 17.24 -5.28 4.35
N VAL A 236 16.56 -5.52 3.24
CA VAL A 236 15.75 -4.53 2.52
C VAL A 236 14.29 -4.90 2.69
N SER A 237 13.47 -3.92 3.05
CA SER A 237 12.04 -4.10 3.26
C SER A 237 11.26 -3.16 2.34
N ALA A 238 10.24 -3.69 1.68
CA ALA A 238 9.34 -2.97 0.81
C ALA A 238 7.88 -3.27 1.18
N LYS A 239 7.02 -2.25 1.04
CA LYS A 239 5.59 -2.34 1.40
C LYS A 239 4.72 -2.30 0.16
N LEU A 240 3.80 -3.26 0.04
CA LEU A 240 2.65 -3.21 -0.86
C LEU A 240 1.40 -2.83 -0.07
N GLN A 241 0.84 -1.66 -0.35
CA GLN A 241 -0.42 -1.20 0.23
C GLN A 241 -1.55 -1.31 -0.79
N LEU A 242 -2.50 -2.19 -0.53
CA LEU A 242 -3.71 -2.40 -1.32
C LEU A 242 -4.88 -1.72 -0.60
N VAL A 243 -5.40 -0.64 -1.17
CA VAL A 243 -6.33 0.28 -0.49
C VAL A 243 -7.69 0.32 -1.19
N ASP A 244 -8.74 0.02 -0.44
CA ASP A 244 -10.14 0.24 -0.83
C ASP A 244 -10.69 1.43 -0.04
N LEU A 245 -10.77 2.60 -0.68
CA LEU A 245 -11.21 3.82 -0.01
C LEU A 245 -12.73 3.83 0.18
N ALA A 246 -13.18 4.56 1.20
CA ALA A 246 -14.56 4.97 1.35
C ALA A 246 -15.04 5.78 0.12
N GLY A 247 -16.35 5.81 -0.10
CA GLY A 247 -16.91 6.52 -1.25
C GLY A 247 -16.92 8.02 -1.06
N SER A 248 -16.50 8.76 -2.10
CA SER A 248 -16.71 10.21 -2.13
C SER A 248 -18.20 10.49 -2.33
N GLU A 249 -18.80 11.25 -1.42
CA GLU A 249 -20.24 11.41 -1.33
C GLU A 249 -20.58 12.85 -1.04
N CYS A 250 -21.56 13.39 -1.77
CA CYS A 250 -22.01 14.74 -1.53
C CYS A 250 -23.04 14.72 -0.40
N ALA A 251 -22.75 15.40 0.71
CA ALA A 251 -23.67 15.49 1.85
C ALA A 251 -25.06 16.02 1.45
N GLY A 252 -25.14 16.91 0.45
CA GLY A 252 -26.42 17.42 -0.08
C GLY A 252 -27.20 16.41 -0.93
N VAL A 253 -26.54 15.38 -1.46
CA VAL A 253 -27.16 14.33 -2.29
C VAL A 253 -27.46 13.07 -1.47
N SER A 254 -26.75 12.85 -0.35
CA SER A 254 -26.96 11.68 0.50
C SER A 254 -28.22 11.75 1.36
N GLY A 255 -28.78 12.95 1.58
CA GLY A 255 -29.90 13.16 2.51
C GLY A 255 -29.55 12.81 3.96
N ALA A 256 -28.26 12.63 4.29
CA ALA A 256 -27.82 12.20 5.60
C ALA A 256 -28.03 13.31 6.65
N THR A 257 -28.56 12.93 7.81
CA THR A 257 -28.80 13.84 8.95
C THR A 257 -28.18 13.31 10.23
N GLY A 258 -27.89 14.19 11.19
CA GLY A 258 -27.42 13.78 12.52
C GLY A 258 -26.10 12.99 12.49
N PRO A 259 -26.00 11.83 13.16
CA PRO A 259 -24.79 11.01 13.18
C PRO A 259 -24.27 10.59 11.78
N ALA A 260 -25.16 10.23 10.85
CA ALA A 260 -24.79 9.84 9.49
C ALA A 260 -24.16 11.00 8.70
N LEU A 261 -24.59 12.24 8.96
CA LEU A 261 -23.96 13.43 8.37
C LEU A 261 -22.54 13.66 8.90
N ARG A 262 -22.32 13.42 10.20
CA ARG A 262 -20.98 13.51 10.81
C ARG A 262 -20.03 12.48 10.22
N GLU A 263 -20.50 11.26 10.04
CA GLU A 263 -19.75 10.19 9.38
C GLU A 263 -19.39 10.55 7.93
N THR A 264 -20.37 10.99 7.15
CA THR A 264 -20.18 11.52 5.79
C THR A 264 -19.11 12.62 5.76
N SER A 265 -19.13 13.52 6.76
CA SER A 265 -18.14 14.58 6.91
C SER A 265 -16.72 14.05 7.16
N TRP A 266 -16.55 13.00 7.96
CA TRP A 266 -15.23 12.42 8.23
C TRP A 266 -14.66 11.70 7.01
N ILE A 267 -15.50 10.97 6.27
CA ILE A 267 -15.13 10.33 5.01
C ILE A 267 -14.58 11.40 4.05
N ASN A 268 -15.38 12.43 3.79
CA ASN A 268 -14.98 13.51 2.88
C ASN A 268 -13.74 14.26 3.37
N ARG A 269 -13.58 14.48 4.68
CA ARG A 269 -12.37 15.13 5.23
C ARG A 269 -11.10 14.31 4.97
N SER A 270 -11.16 12.99 5.15
CA SER A 270 -10.00 12.13 4.88
C SER A 270 -9.65 12.06 3.38
N LEU A 271 -10.65 12.05 2.49
CA LEU A 271 -10.44 12.10 1.04
C LEU A 271 -9.91 13.47 0.57
N ALA A 272 -10.38 14.56 1.18
CA ALA A 272 -9.85 15.90 0.93
C ALA A 272 -8.40 16.02 1.37
N ALA A 273 -8.05 15.52 2.56
CA ALA A 273 -6.66 15.49 3.02
C ALA A 273 -5.75 14.70 2.05
N LEU A 274 -6.24 13.58 1.50
CA LEU A 274 -5.49 12.83 0.47
C LEU A 274 -5.30 13.65 -0.81
N ALA A 275 -6.33 14.37 -1.27
CA ALA A 275 -6.21 15.26 -2.41
C ALA A 275 -5.23 16.42 -2.15
N ASP A 276 -5.21 16.98 -0.94
CA ASP A 276 -4.28 18.04 -0.52
C ASP A 276 -2.83 17.55 -0.51
N VAL A 277 -2.60 16.32 -0.05
CA VAL A 277 -1.28 15.68 -0.09
C VAL A 277 -0.80 15.52 -1.53
N LEU A 278 -1.65 14.99 -2.43
CA LEU A 278 -1.30 14.85 -3.84
C LEU A 278 -1.04 16.21 -4.51
N GLY A 279 -1.86 17.22 -4.19
CA GLY A 279 -1.65 18.59 -4.67
C GLY A 279 -0.32 19.17 -4.20
N ALA A 280 -0.03 19.08 -2.90
CA ALA A 280 1.23 19.54 -2.33
C ALA A 280 2.45 18.84 -2.94
N LEU A 281 2.36 17.54 -3.21
CA LEU A 281 3.41 16.78 -3.88
C LEU A 281 3.58 17.18 -5.34
N SER A 282 2.49 17.37 -6.09
CA SER A 282 2.55 17.79 -7.50
C SER A 282 3.13 19.20 -7.68
N GLU A 283 2.93 20.06 -6.69
CA GLU A 283 3.45 21.43 -6.66
C GLU A 283 4.84 21.55 -6.01
N HIS A 284 5.46 20.43 -5.62
CA HIS A 284 6.76 20.39 -4.93
C HIS A 284 6.81 21.30 -3.69
N ARG A 285 5.72 21.37 -2.93
CA ARG A 285 5.67 22.18 -1.70
C ARG A 285 6.66 21.62 -0.66
N SER A 286 7.31 22.51 0.08
CA SER A 286 8.27 22.14 1.13
C SER A 286 7.63 21.34 2.28
N HIS A 287 6.35 21.59 2.55
CA HIS A 287 5.57 20.87 3.54
C HIS A 287 4.40 20.14 2.88
N VAL A 288 4.35 18.83 3.09
CA VAL A 288 3.26 17.96 2.62
C VAL A 288 2.39 17.56 3.83
N PRO A 289 1.07 17.81 3.80
CA PRO A 289 0.21 17.70 4.98
C PRO A 289 -0.24 16.26 5.30
N TYR A 290 0.68 15.29 5.37
CA TYR A 290 0.38 13.88 5.66
C TYR A 290 -0.40 13.66 6.96
N ARG A 291 -0.27 14.57 7.92
CA ARG A 291 -0.88 14.47 9.25
C ARG A 291 -2.34 14.97 9.31
N ASN A 292 -2.88 15.50 8.21
CA ASN A 292 -4.25 16.04 8.19
C ASN A 292 -5.34 14.95 8.32
N SER A 293 -4.99 13.68 8.11
CA SER A 293 -5.84 12.53 8.42
C SER A 293 -5.00 11.31 8.79
N LYS A 294 -5.57 10.35 9.52
CA LYS A 294 -4.91 9.07 9.79
C LYS A 294 -4.68 8.26 8.51
N LEU A 295 -5.58 8.36 7.53
CA LEU A 295 -5.42 7.75 6.21
C LEU A 295 -4.13 8.22 5.53
N THR A 296 -3.95 9.54 5.38
CA THR A 296 -2.76 10.11 4.73
C THR A 296 -1.48 9.84 5.50
N HIS A 297 -1.56 9.71 6.83
CA HIS A 297 -0.42 9.36 7.66
C HIS A 297 0.01 7.90 7.45
N LEU A 298 -0.94 6.97 7.39
CA LEU A 298 -0.66 5.54 7.11
C LEU A 298 -0.12 5.31 5.70
N LEU A 299 -0.48 6.18 4.76
CA LEU A 299 -0.07 6.09 3.36
C LEU A 299 1.19 6.91 3.04
N GLN A 300 1.74 7.66 3.99
CA GLN A 300 2.83 8.64 3.74
C GLN A 300 4.05 8.03 3.04
N ASP A 301 4.41 6.80 3.41
CA ASP A 301 5.57 6.07 2.88
C ASP A 301 5.38 5.58 1.43
N SER A 302 4.13 5.60 0.94
CA SER A 302 3.76 4.97 -0.33
C SER A 302 3.04 5.88 -1.30
N ILE A 303 2.63 7.08 -0.87
CA ILE A 303 2.07 8.13 -1.75
C ILE A 303 3.08 9.26 -2.02
N GLY A 304 4.14 9.35 -1.22
CA GLY A 304 5.28 10.25 -1.44
C GLY A 304 6.58 9.51 -1.77
N GLY A 305 7.62 10.27 -2.09
CA GLY A 305 8.96 9.73 -2.30
C GLY A 305 9.13 8.92 -3.59
N ASP A 306 9.81 7.78 -3.50
CA ASP A 306 10.17 6.87 -4.59
C ASP A 306 9.18 5.70 -4.79
N ALA A 307 8.04 5.71 -4.09
CA ALA A 307 7.04 4.67 -4.18
C ALA A 307 6.32 4.64 -5.53
N LYS A 308 5.94 3.43 -5.97
CA LYS A 308 5.04 3.21 -7.10
C LYS A 308 3.59 3.28 -6.62
N PHE A 309 2.98 4.45 -6.79
CA PHE A 309 1.57 4.70 -6.54
C PHE A 309 0.72 4.54 -7.81
N LEU A 310 -0.33 3.71 -7.76
CA LEU A 310 -1.31 3.47 -8.82
C LEU A 310 -2.70 3.82 -8.27
N VAL A 311 -3.44 4.64 -9.02
CA VAL A 311 -4.83 4.99 -8.70
C VAL A 311 -5.76 4.36 -9.72
N ILE A 312 -6.74 3.60 -9.24
CA ILE A 312 -7.82 3.05 -10.04
C ILE A 312 -9.07 3.87 -9.75
N LEU A 313 -9.50 4.64 -10.74
CA LEU A 313 -10.70 5.47 -10.63
C LEU A 313 -11.94 4.66 -11.00
N CYS A 314 -12.80 4.41 -10.02
CA CYS A 314 -14.11 3.79 -10.22
C CYS A 314 -15.16 4.88 -10.39
N ILE A 315 -15.85 4.90 -11.54
CA ILE A 315 -16.78 5.96 -11.93
C ILE A 315 -18.11 5.35 -12.36
N SER A 316 -19.22 6.01 -12.03
CA SER A 316 -20.54 5.61 -12.53
C SER A 316 -20.80 6.24 -13.91
N PRO A 317 -21.27 5.48 -14.92
CA PRO A 317 -21.64 6.05 -16.22
C PRO A 317 -22.98 6.80 -16.17
N SER A 318 -23.66 6.83 -15.03
CA SER A 318 -25.00 7.42 -14.92
C SER A 318 -24.94 8.94 -14.86
N GLN A 319 -25.85 9.62 -15.59
CA GLN A 319 -25.91 11.08 -15.64
C GLN A 319 -26.13 11.72 -14.25
N LYS A 320 -26.86 11.05 -13.35
CA LYS A 320 -27.06 11.50 -11.95
C LYS A 320 -25.77 11.66 -11.14
N HIS A 321 -24.67 11.12 -11.66
CA HIS A 321 -23.37 11.04 -11.01
C HIS A 321 -22.28 11.86 -11.71
N VAL A 322 -22.67 12.75 -12.64
CA VAL A 322 -21.71 13.53 -13.43
C VAL A 322 -20.82 14.43 -12.56
N ALA A 323 -21.34 15.02 -11.50
CA ALA A 323 -20.55 15.88 -10.61
C ALA A 323 -19.45 15.09 -9.88
N GLN A 324 -19.80 13.93 -9.33
CA GLN A 324 -18.85 13.04 -8.66
C GLN A 324 -17.84 12.44 -9.66
N THR A 325 -18.29 12.17 -10.88
CA THR A 325 -17.42 11.75 -11.99
C THR A 325 -16.35 12.80 -12.26
N ILE A 326 -16.74 14.06 -12.48
CA ILE A 326 -15.80 15.17 -12.72
C ILE A 326 -14.83 15.33 -11.53
N GLN A 327 -15.32 15.21 -10.29
CA GLN A 327 -14.47 15.27 -9.10
C GLN A 327 -13.43 14.13 -9.06
N GLY A 328 -13.85 12.90 -9.36
CA GLY A 328 -12.95 11.74 -9.42
C GLY A 328 -11.91 11.86 -10.54
N LEU A 329 -12.32 12.39 -11.69
CA LEU A 329 -11.41 12.68 -12.80
C LEU A 329 -10.36 13.75 -12.40
N GLY A 330 -10.79 14.81 -11.72
CA GLY A 330 -9.89 15.82 -11.18
C GLY A 330 -8.91 15.27 -10.13
N PHE A 331 -9.35 14.33 -9.30
CA PHE A 331 -8.46 13.61 -8.37
C PHE A 331 -7.37 12.83 -9.12
N GLY A 332 -7.73 12.05 -10.14
CA GLY A 332 -6.73 11.30 -10.93
C GLY A 332 -5.75 12.20 -11.68
N THR A 333 -6.20 13.36 -12.15
CA THR A 333 -5.32 14.36 -12.78
C THR A 333 -4.24 14.83 -11.82
N ARG A 334 -4.61 15.18 -10.58
CA ARG A 334 -3.64 15.54 -9.53
C ARG A 334 -2.70 14.39 -9.18
N ALA A 335 -3.24 13.18 -9.03
CA ALA A 335 -2.43 11.98 -8.72
C ALA A 335 -1.36 11.72 -9.79
N ARG A 336 -1.68 11.95 -11.06
CA ARG A 336 -0.74 11.78 -12.18
C ARG A 336 0.35 12.84 -12.23
N GLN A 337 0.06 14.07 -11.79
CA GLN A 337 1.01 15.18 -11.80
C GLN A 337 2.07 15.09 -10.70
N VAL A 338 1.91 14.18 -9.73
CA VAL A 338 2.95 13.87 -8.75
C VAL A 338 4.16 13.29 -9.47
N GLN A 339 5.10 14.16 -9.85
CA GLN A 339 6.37 13.78 -10.46
C GLN A 339 7.15 12.92 -9.47
N ARG A 340 7.53 11.74 -9.92
CA ARG A 340 8.39 10.83 -9.15
C ARG A 340 9.79 10.97 -9.70
N GLY A 341 10.75 11.30 -8.82
CA GLY A 341 12.16 11.20 -9.17
C GLY A 341 12.52 9.77 -9.57
N GLN A 342 13.74 9.55 -10.05
CA GLN A 342 14.26 8.19 -10.21
C GLN A 342 14.10 7.46 -8.87
N ALA A 343 13.36 6.35 -8.90
CA ALA A 343 13.10 5.59 -7.70
C ALA A 343 14.45 5.08 -7.16
N ARG A 344 14.76 5.38 -5.90
CA ARG A 344 15.97 4.87 -5.25
C ARG A 344 15.59 3.64 -4.45
N ARG A 345 16.38 2.58 -4.55
CA ARG A 345 16.22 1.45 -3.63
C ARG A 345 16.57 1.94 -2.22
N ARG A 346 15.71 1.66 -1.22
CA ARG A 346 16.03 2.05 0.16
C ARG A 346 17.34 1.39 0.59
N PRO A 347 18.27 2.14 1.21
CA PRO A 347 19.44 1.53 1.85
C PRO A 347 18.95 0.60 2.96
N GLY A 348 19.57 -0.58 3.09
CA GLY A 348 19.16 -1.60 4.06
C GLY A 348 19.07 -1.04 5.47
N SER A 349 18.02 -1.42 6.21
CA SER A 349 17.89 -1.03 7.61
C SER A 349 18.87 -1.86 8.44
N ARG A 350 19.83 -1.19 9.09
CA ARG A 350 20.77 -1.83 10.02
C ARG A 350 20.04 -2.14 11.33
N THR A 351 19.61 -3.38 11.51
CA THR A 351 19.24 -3.86 12.85
C THR A 351 20.52 -4.20 13.61
N GLY A 352 20.78 -3.50 14.71
CA GLY A 352 21.67 -3.98 15.76
C GLY A 352 20.85 -4.86 16.67
N GLU A 353 21.32 -6.09 16.89
CA GLU A 353 20.90 -6.88 18.05
C GLU A 353 21.37 -6.22 19.35
#